data_AF-A0A257MK97-F1
#
_entry.id   AF-A0A257MK97-F1
#
_cell.length_a   1.000
_cell.length_b   1.000
_cell.length_c   1.000
_cell.angle_alpha   90.00
_cell.angle_beta   90.00
_cell.angle_gamma   90.00
#
_symmetry.space_group_name_H-M   'P 1'
#
loop_
_entity.id
_entity.type
_entity.pdbx_description
1 polymer ?
#
loop_
_entity_poly.entity_id
_entity_poly.type
_entity_poly.pdbx_seq_one_letter_code
_entity_poly.pdbx_strand_id
1 'polypeptide(L)'
;MYINMNPISSLPCTSKNPMYCTREGLAALFKESKSQFPAQTLINSPHLEIIDNENWAFDPASMTIWNDRYWKGFYPADYDFTNIILMYGFGFYKRFWPDKDDKGQIRSQKVKGETHPFNTSIHAANQATDIDLPERGKAVYIKYSDFPFNNFDDLLKIVDKDTVLGEAFVSMHSPGRGIPVFHFVLSRRYSADFMTQADCRYIFQFKAKDVATEDVLGEWDLKLVSNAAHSPPILRVNFFRQGDHLHASFILCGNLPQGSQATALSQKLAQSLHLPEKIDSGLIRAAGRDLLLGILQEPKNPLFEAMLGSRGFVTKDKEGLLLPYVLKRVT
;
A
#
# COMPACT_ATOMS: atom_id res chain seq x y z
N MET A 1 -25.30 -5.17 -15.74
CA MET A 1 -25.63 -5.04 -14.31
C MET A 1 -24.49 -4.27 -13.66
N TYR A 2 -24.69 -3.00 -13.34
CA TYR A 2 -23.67 -2.19 -12.69
C TYR A 2 -23.48 -2.73 -11.27
N ILE A 3 -22.34 -3.35 -11.01
CA ILE A 3 -21.96 -3.76 -9.65
C ILE A 3 -21.69 -2.45 -8.92
N ASN A 4 -22.60 -2.09 -8.02
CA ASN A 4 -22.39 -1.01 -7.07
C ASN A 4 -21.24 -1.45 -6.17
N MET A 5 -20.01 -1.06 -6.53
CA MET A 5 -18.86 -1.24 -5.64
C MET A 5 -19.17 -0.40 -4.40
N ASN A 6 -19.58 -1.05 -3.31
CA ASN A 6 -19.72 -0.38 -2.03
C ASN A 6 -18.46 0.45 -1.79
N PRO A 7 -18.60 1.73 -1.40
CA PRO A 7 -17.46 2.60 -1.21
C PRO A 7 -16.53 1.97 -0.17
N ILE A 8 -15.23 2.06 -0.45
CA ILE A 8 -14.14 1.85 0.51
C ILE A 8 -14.60 2.38 1.86
N SER A 9 -14.43 1.62 2.96
CA SER A 9 -14.85 2.06 4.30
C SER A 9 -14.50 3.53 4.49
N SER A 10 -15.53 4.38 4.54
CA SER A 10 -15.45 5.77 4.07
C SER A 10 -14.89 6.68 5.15
N LEU A 11 -13.62 6.49 5.49
CA LEU A 11 -12.89 7.52 6.21
C LEU A 11 -12.87 8.77 5.32
N PRO A 12 -13.27 9.94 5.87
CA PRO A 12 -13.36 11.15 5.07
C PRO A 12 -11.98 11.56 4.57
N CYS A 13 -11.93 12.01 3.31
CA CYS A 13 -10.76 12.64 2.73
C CYS A 13 -10.34 13.83 3.60
N THR A 14 -9.22 13.69 4.30
CA THR A 14 -8.68 14.68 5.25
C THR A 14 -7.16 14.53 5.29
N SER A 15 -6.44 15.51 5.87
CA SER A 15 -5.00 15.39 6.09
C SER A 15 -4.61 14.20 6.98
N LYS A 16 -5.54 13.67 7.79
CA LYS A 16 -5.32 12.48 8.62
C LYS A 16 -5.50 11.17 7.84
N ASN A 17 -6.32 11.19 6.79
CA ASN A 17 -6.66 10.03 5.98
C ASN A 17 -6.56 10.33 4.47
N PRO A 18 -5.45 10.90 3.97
CA PRO A 18 -5.41 11.42 2.61
C PRO A 18 -5.33 10.30 1.55
N MET A 19 -4.94 9.09 1.95
CA MET A 19 -4.92 7.90 1.09
C MET A 19 -6.31 7.44 0.62
N TYR A 20 -7.38 7.94 1.22
CA TYR A 20 -8.76 7.69 0.81
C TYR A 20 -9.33 8.80 -0.10
N CYS A 21 -8.54 9.84 -0.39
CA CYS A 21 -9.00 10.97 -1.20
C CYS A 21 -9.12 10.61 -2.69
N THR A 22 -10.18 11.11 -3.32
CA THR A 22 -10.26 11.22 -4.79
C THR A 22 -9.23 12.23 -5.31
N ARG A 23 -9.03 12.30 -6.61
CA ARG A 23 -8.10 13.24 -7.26
C ARG A 23 -8.48 14.68 -6.99
N GLU A 24 -9.77 14.98 -7.11
CA GLU A 24 -10.30 16.31 -6.78
C GLU A 24 -10.08 16.63 -5.30
N GLY A 25 -10.40 15.68 -4.41
CA GLY A 25 -10.19 15.85 -2.97
C GLY A 25 -8.72 16.06 -2.61
N LEU A 26 -7.82 15.30 -3.23
CA LEU A 26 -6.38 15.41 -2.97
C LEU A 26 -5.79 16.70 -3.54
N ALA A 27 -6.24 17.16 -4.72
CA ALA A 27 -5.85 18.44 -5.29
C ALA A 27 -6.31 19.62 -4.42
N ALA A 28 -7.56 19.58 -3.93
CA ALA A 28 -8.08 20.58 -3.00
C ALA A 28 -7.28 20.57 -1.69
N LEU A 29 -7.06 19.39 -1.10
CA LEU A 29 -6.28 19.22 0.12
C LEU A 29 -4.83 19.72 -0.05
N PHE A 30 -4.19 19.43 -1.18
CA PHE A 30 -2.85 19.93 -1.48
C PHE A 30 -2.84 21.46 -1.57
N LYS A 31 -3.82 22.07 -2.25
CA LYS A 31 -3.95 23.52 -2.38
C LYS A 31 -4.11 24.21 -1.02
N GLU A 32 -4.98 23.70 -0.16
CA GLU A 32 -5.31 24.27 1.15
C GLU A 32 -4.23 24.04 2.21
N SER A 33 -3.45 22.96 2.08
CA SER A 33 -2.40 22.61 3.03
C SER A 33 -1.18 23.52 2.92
N LYS A 34 -0.45 23.63 4.03
CA LYS A 34 0.88 24.28 4.09
C LYS A 34 1.90 23.24 4.54
N SER A 35 3.12 23.30 3.98
CA SER A 35 4.22 22.49 4.52
C SER A 35 4.59 23.00 5.90
N GLN A 36 4.57 22.11 6.90
CA GLN A 36 4.91 22.41 8.29
C GLN A 36 6.36 22.06 8.61
N PHE A 37 7.00 21.23 7.80
CA PHE A 37 8.31 20.65 8.07
C PHE A 37 9.27 20.80 6.89
N PRO A 38 10.59 20.83 7.14
CA PRO A 38 11.62 20.90 6.09
C PRO A 38 11.90 19.52 5.48
N ALA A 39 12.60 19.50 4.34
CA ALA A 39 13.02 18.30 3.60
C ALA A 39 13.72 17.25 4.48
N GLN A 40 14.45 17.68 5.51
CA GLN A 40 15.12 16.79 6.46
C GLN A 40 14.16 15.79 7.15
N THR A 41 12.88 16.13 7.28
CA THR A 41 11.85 15.27 7.89
C THR A 41 11.52 14.05 7.03
N LEU A 42 11.87 14.09 5.73
CA LEU A 42 11.71 12.97 4.82
C LEU A 42 12.67 11.82 5.10
N ILE A 43 13.81 12.07 5.77
CA ILE A 43 14.82 11.04 5.99
C ILE A 43 14.25 9.85 6.75
N ASN A 44 14.51 8.67 6.20
CA ASN A 44 14.06 7.38 6.70
C ASN A 44 15.11 6.73 7.61
N SER A 45 14.70 5.65 8.24
CA SER A 45 15.59 4.67 8.87
C SER A 45 16.72 4.25 7.91
N PRO A 46 17.97 4.10 8.41
CA PRO A 46 19.08 3.58 7.60
C PRO A 46 18.88 2.10 7.24
N HIS A 47 18.02 1.39 7.97
CA HIS A 47 17.67 -0.01 7.81
C HIS A 47 16.43 -0.19 6.92
N LEU A 48 16.51 -1.12 5.97
CA LEU A 48 15.40 -1.50 5.06
C LEU A 48 14.65 -2.75 5.53
N GLU A 49 15.29 -3.54 6.37
CA GLU A 49 14.71 -4.64 7.10
C GLU A 49 13.72 -4.13 8.14
N ILE A 50 12.74 -4.97 8.49
CA ILE A 50 11.81 -4.67 9.58
C ILE A 50 12.54 -4.87 10.90
N ILE A 51 12.68 -3.78 11.65
CA ILE A 51 13.12 -3.78 13.04
C ILE A 51 11.96 -3.29 13.88
N ASP A 52 11.33 -4.23 14.58
CA ASP A 52 10.09 -4.02 15.31
C ASP A 52 10.26 -2.99 16.44
N ASN A 53 9.33 -2.05 16.51
CA ASN A 53 9.31 -0.87 17.39
C ASN A 53 10.47 0.12 17.20
N GLU A 54 11.32 -0.06 16.18
CA GLU A 54 12.39 0.88 15.84
C GLU A 54 12.07 1.63 14.54
N ASN A 55 11.93 0.90 13.44
CA ASN A 55 11.61 1.47 12.12
C ASN A 55 10.27 0.98 11.56
N TRP A 56 9.56 0.16 12.33
CA TRP A 56 8.29 -0.42 11.96
C TRP A 56 7.52 -0.83 13.21
N ALA A 57 6.20 -0.63 13.22
CA ALA A 57 5.33 -1.10 14.30
C ALA A 57 3.93 -1.43 13.76
N PHE A 58 3.26 -2.37 14.42
CA PHE A 58 1.86 -2.69 14.15
C PHE A 58 1.05 -2.64 15.46
N ASP A 59 -0.01 -1.85 15.43
CA ASP A 59 -0.98 -1.76 16.51
C ASP A 59 -2.23 -2.59 16.16
N PRO A 60 -2.46 -3.73 16.84
CA PRO A 60 -3.61 -4.60 16.59
C PRO A 60 -4.95 -4.05 17.11
N ALA A 61 -4.93 -3.00 17.95
CA ALA A 61 -6.17 -2.38 18.44
C ALA A 61 -6.73 -1.38 17.43
N SER A 62 -5.86 -0.53 16.86
CA SER A 62 -6.21 0.45 15.83
C SER A 62 -6.00 -0.05 14.39
N MET A 63 -5.51 -1.29 14.23
CA MET A 63 -5.16 -1.88 12.94
C MET A 63 -4.25 -0.98 12.09
N THR A 64 -3.30 -0.31 12.73
CA THR A 64 -2.43 0.68 12.10
C THR A 64 -1.00 0.19 12.03
N ILE A 65 -0.37 0.37 10.87
CA ILE A 65 1.05 0.14 10.65
C ILE A 65 1.75 1.50 10.64
N TRP A 66 2.88 1.58 11.32
CA TRP A 66 3.88 2.63 11.14
C TRP A 66 5.14 2.03 10.52
N ASN A 67 5.71 2.69 9.51
CA ASN A 67 6.83 2.19 8.73
C ASN A 67 7.72 3.36 8.32
N ASP A 68 8.93 3.43 8.87
CA ASP A 68 9.95 4.44 8.54
C ASP A 68 11.10 3.88 7.68
N ARG A 69 10.98 2.65 7.17
CA ARG A 69 11.95 2.10 6.21
C ARG A 69 11.93 2.88 4.89
N TYR A 70 10.75 3.38 4.53
CA TYR A 70 10.47 4.22 3.37
C TYR A 70 9.13 4.93 3.56
N TRP A 71 8.86 5.92 2.73
CA TRP A 71 7.53 6.50 2.61
C TRP A 71 6.70 5.75 1.56
N LYS A 72 5.59 5.13 1.96
CA LYS A 72 4.71 4.44 1.02
C LYS A 72 3.92 5.45 0.19
N GLY A 73 3.94 5.30 -1.13
CA GLY A 73 3.20 6.13 -2.08
C GLY A 73 1.76 5.64 -2.28
N PHE A 74 0.82 6.57 -2.34
CA PHE A 74 -0.58 6.31 -2.67
C PHE A 74 -1.03 7.26 -3.77
N TYR A 75 -1.63 6.69 -4.81
CA TYR A 75 -2.37 7.45 -5.81
C TYR A 75 -3.80 7.75 -5.30
N PRO A 76 -4.52 8.67 -5.94
CA PRO A 76 -5.91 8.97 -5.58
C PRO A 76 -6.81 7.73 -5.62
N ALA A 77 -7.87 7.71 -4.83
CA ALA A 77 -8.76 6.56 -4.67
C ALA A 77 -9.76 6.35 -5.82
N ASP A 78 -9.71 7.17 -6.87
CA ASP A 78 -10.63 7.04 -8.02
C ASP A 78 -10.33 5.79 -8.84
N TYR A 79 -11.38 5.03 -9.17
CA TYR A 79 -11.30 3.83 -9.99
C TYR A 79 -11.43 4.15 -11.50
N ASP A 80 -10.54 4.98 -12.04
CA ASP A 80 -10.40 5.10 -13.51
C ASP A 80 -9.29 4.18 -14.05
N PHE A 81 -9.39 3.82 -15.33
CA PHE A 81 -8.50 2.83 -15.96
C PHE A 81 -7.01 3.21 -15.86
N THR A 82 -6.68 4.49 -16.05
CA THR A 82 -5.30 5.00 -15.98
C THR A 82 -4.76 4.93 -14.56
N ASN A 83 -5.56 5.35 -13.59
CA ASN A 83 -5.22 5.32 -12.18
C ASN A 83 -5.13 3.88 -11.66
N ILE A 84 -6.00 2.98 -12.11
CA ILE A 84 -5.92 1.54 -11.80
C ILE A 84 -4.62 0.94 -12.35
N ILE A 85 -4.19 1.29 -13.57
CA ILE A 85 -2.90 0.83 -14.11
C ILE A 85 -1.73 1.34 -13.27
N LEU A 86 -1.74 2.63 -12.89
CA LEU A 86 -0.70 3.22 -12.04
C LEU A 86 -0.70 2.64 -10.63
N MET A 87 -1.87 2.53 -10.01
CA MET A 87 -2.07 1.98 -8.66
C MET A 87 -1.66 0.53 -8.56
N TYR A 88 -2.10 -0.33 -9.46
CA TYR A 88 -1.79 -1.75 -9.37
C TYR A 88 -0.46 -2.09 -10.04
N GLY A 89 -0.08 -1.44 -11.14
CA GLY A 89 1.16 -1.73 -11.88
C GLY A 89 2.40 -1.00 -11.36
N PHE A 90 2.25 0.18 -10.73
CA PHE A 90 3.36 1.08 -10.38
C PHE A 90 3.24 1.70 -8.98
N GLY A 91 2.55 1.03 -8.04
CA GLY A 91 2.64 1.46 -6.65
C GLY A 91 4.10 1.57 -6.23
N PHE A 92 4.41 2.62 -5.50
CA PHE A 92 5.78 3.07 -5.30
C PHE A 92 6.02 3.39 -3.84
N TYR A 93 7.29 3.47 -3.49
CA TYR A 93 7.73 4.15 -2.29
C TYR A 93 8.81 5.16 -2.65
N LYS A 94 9.04 6.11 -1.76
CA LYS A 94 10.21 6.97 -1.80
C LYS A 94 11.04 6.73 -0.56
N ARG A 95 12.36 6.69 -0.73
CA ARG A 95 13.29 6.56 0.38
C ARG A 95 14.25 7.74 0.35
N PHE A 96 14.54 8.29 1.53
CA PHE A 96 15.39 9.45 1.67
C PHE A 96 16.46 9.26 2.74
N TRP A 97 17.64 9.81 2.51
CA TRP A 97 18.79 9.74 3.41
C TRP A 97 19.62 11.03 3.37
N PRO A 98 20.41 11.32 4.43
CA PRO A 98 21.26 12.49 4.45
C PRO A 98 22.30 12.46 3.32
N ASP A 99 22.62 13.60 2.72
CA ASP A 99 23.75 13.71 1.81
C ASP A 99 25.08 13.64 2.57
N LYS A 100 25.66 12.44 2.65
CA LYS A 100 26.94 12.18 3.32
C LYS A 100 28.11 12.02 2.35
N ASP A 101 29.32 12.38 2.76
CA ASP A 101 30.57 12.08 2.05
C ASP A 101 31.01 10.63 2.26
N ASP A 102 32.13 10.24 1.64
CA ASP A 102 32.68 8.88 1.71
C ASP A 102 33.15 8.49 3.13
N LYS A 103 33.26 9.47 4.04
CA LYS A 103 33.60 9.28 5.46
C LYS A 103 32.36 9.30 6.36
N GLY A 104 31.16 9.42 5.79
CA GLY A 104 29.89 9.45 6.51
C GLY A 104 29.50 10.81 7.09
N GLN A 105 30.23 11.89 6.80
CA GLN A 105 29.91 13.24 7.27
C GLN A 105 28.89 13.93 6.37
N ILE A 106 27.96 14.69 6.96
CA ILE A 106 26.92 15.41 6.21
C ILE A 106 27.57 16.53 5.37
N ARG A 107 27.42 16.46 4.05
CA ARG A 107 27.98 17.42 3.07
C ARG A 107 27.12 18.66 2.90
N SER A 108 25.80 18.50 2.99
CA SER A 108 24.86 19.58 2.71
C SER A 108 23.53 19.36 3.45
N GLN A 109 22.70 20.39 3.50
CA GLN A 109 21.30 20.30 3.97
C GLN A 109 20.39 19.60 2.95
N LYS A 110 20.93 19.16 1.82
CA LYS A 110 20.15 18.46 0.81
C LYS A 110 19.92 17.03 1.26
N VAL A 111 18.74 16.52 0.93
CA VAL A 111 18.35 15.14 1.22
C VAL A 111 18.41 14.36 -0.08
N LYS A 112 19.19 13.27 -0.10
CA LYS A 112 19.22 12.36 -1.24
C LYS A 112 18.07 11.37 -1.12
N GLY A 113 17.60 10.85 -2.24
CA GLY A 113 16.58 9.83 -2.21
C GLY A 113 16.47 9.05 -3.50
N GLU A 114 15.52 8.12 -3.49
CA GLU A 114 15.09 7.34 -4.65
C GLU A 114 13.57 7.20 -4.64
N THR A 115 12.98 7.12 -5.83
CA THR A 115 11.61 6.66 -6.01
C THR A 115 11.67 5.29 -6.66
N HIS A 116 10.96 4.32 -6.09
CA HIS A 116 11.07 2.93 -6.49
C HIS A 116 9.67 2.29 -6.58
N PRO A 117 9.24 1.84 -7.77
CA PRO A 117 8.04 1.01 -7.91
C PRO A 117 8.28 -0.37 -7.28
N PHE A 118 7.38 -0.81 -6.37
CA PHE A 118 7.61 -1.95 -5.48
C PHE A 118 8.07 -3.26 -6.13
N ASN A 119 7.63 -3.54 -7.36
CA ASN A 119 7.86 -4.84 -8.02
C ASN A 119 8.74 -4.73 -9.26
N THR A 120 9.65 -3.75 -9.28
CA THR A 120 10.57 -3.50 -10.41
C THR A 120 12.00 -3.36 -9.92
N SER A 121 12.96 -3.38 -10.84
CA SER A 121 14.37 -3.04 -10.56
C SER A 121 14.68 -1.56 -10.83
N ILE A 122 13.65 -0.71 -10.91
CA ILE A 122 13.79 0.70 -11.27
C ILE A 122 14.10 1.51 -10.01
N HIS A 123 15.25 2.18 -10.01
CA HIS A 123 15.65 3.13 -8.97
C HIS A 123 15.78 4.52 -9.59
N ALA A 124 14.80 5.38 -9.37
CA ALA A 124 14.83 6.76 -9.86
C ALA A 124 15.47 7.68 -8.81
N ALA A 125 16.79 7.88 -8.92
CA ALA A 125 17.54 8.73 -8.00
C ALA A 125 17.02 10.18 -8.04
N ASN A 126 16.94 10.80 -6.87
CA ASN A 126 16.43 12.14 -6.71
C ASN A 126 17.05 12.88 -5.52
N GLN A 127 16.76 14.18 -5.45
CA GLN A 127 17.20 15.06 -4.39
C GLN A 127 16.06 15.97 -3.94
N ALA A 128 15.87 16.08 -2.63
CA ALA A 128 14.90 16.95 -1.99
C ALA A 128 15.58 18.22 -1.45
N THR A 129 14.94 19.37 -1.69
CA THR A 129 15.38 20.68 -1.20
C THR A 129 14.19 21.54 -0.80
N ASP A 130 14.32 22.29 0.29
CA ASP A 130 13.31 23.28 0.67
C ASP A 130 13.27 24.43 -0.36
N ILE A 131 12.06 24.88 -0.69
CA ILE A 131 11.81 26.02 -1.59
C ILE A 131 10.66 26.88 -1.06
N ASP A 132 10.66 28.16 -1.41
CA ASP A 132 9.53 29.07 -1.19
C ASP A 132 9.07 29.63 -2.54
N LEU A 133 7.81 29.37 -2.89
CA LEU A 133 7.22 29.73 -4.17
C LEU A 133 6.20 30.84 -3.98
N PRO A 134 6.23 31.94 -4.77
CA PRO A 134 5.38 33.12 -4.56
C PRO A 134 3.88 32.84 -4.37
N GLU A 135 3.31 31.89 -5.12
CA GLU A 135 1.87 31.56 -5.08
C GLU A 135 1.55 30.26 -4.34
N ARG A 136 2.57 29.46 -4.01
CA ARG A 136 2.41 28.11 -3.44
C ARG A 136 2.99 27.99 -2.02
N GLY A 137 3.71 29.01 -1.56
CA GLY A 137 4.38 29.09 -0.27
C GLY A 137 5.53 28.09 -0.13
N LYS A 138 5.85 27.76 1.12
CA LYS A 138 6.88 26.78 1.48
C LYS A 138 6.50 25.37 1.01
N ALA A 139 7.44 24.72 0.35
CA ALA A 139 7.33 23.35 -0.12
C ALA A 139 8.71 22.67 -0.11
N VAL A 140 8.72 21.36 -0.36
CA VAL A 140 9.93 20.59 -0.65
C VAL A 140 9.89 20.19 -2.12
N TYR A 141 10.93 20.54 -2.86
CA TYR A 141 11.08 20.21 -4.27
C TYR A 141 11.92 18.96 -4.44
N ILE A 142 11.41 17.97 -5.19
CA ILE A 142 12.13 16.75 -5.58
C ILE A 142 12.58 16.89 -7.03
N LYS A 143 13.88 16.80 -7.27
CA LYS A 143 14.47 16.74 -8.62
C LYS A 143 15.06 15.37 -8.88
N TYR A 144 14.65 14.74 -9.98
CA TYR A 144 15.21 13.47 -10.44
C TYR A 144 16.46 13.72 -11.29
N SER A 145 17.47 12.86 -11.16
CA SER A 145 18.75 13.01 -11.86
C SER A 145 18.90 12.12 -13.10
N ASP A 146 18.29 10.94 -13.09
CA ASP A 146 18.65 9.88 -14.03
C ASP A 146 17.64 9.78 -15.17
N PHE A 147 18.12 9.54 -16.39
CA PHE A 147 17.25 9.22 -17.53
C PHE A 147 16.53 7.88 -17.29
N PRO A 148 15.24 7.73 -17.65
CA PRO A 148 14.36 8.70 -18.31
C PRO A 148 13.57 9.64 -17.37
N PHE A 149 13.86 9.59 -16.06
CA PHE A 149 13.08 10.26 -15.02
C PHE A 149 13.46 11.73 -14.81
N ASN A 150 14.59 12.18 -15.36
CA ASN A 150 15.14 13.53 -15.21
C ASN A 150 14.26 14.67 -15.76
N ASN A 151 13.18 14.35 -16.48
CA ASN A 151 12.15 15.30 -16.91
C ASN A 151 10.95 15.39 -15.95
N PHE A 152 10.95 14.61 -14.87
CA PHE A 152 9.94 14.65 -13.83
C PHE A 152 10.50 15.36 -12.59
N ASP A 153 9.60 15.94 -11.82
CA ASP A 153 9.85 16.61 -10.56
C ASP A 153 8.59 16.59 -9.70
N ASP A 154 8.76 16.63 -8.38
CA ASP A 154 7.64 16.66 -7.44
C ASP A 154 7.70 17.93 -6.57
N LEU A 155 6.54 18.49 -6.25
CA LEU A 155 6.38 19.43 -5.14
C LEU A 155 5.66 18.75 -3.98
N LEU A 156 6.27 18.80 -2.81
CA LEU A 156 5.77 18.16 -1.60
C LEU A 156 5.39 19.21 -0.55
N LYS A 157 4.30 18.92 0.16
CA LYS A 157 3.90 19.60 1.40
C LYS A 157 3.89 18.58 2.52
N ILE A 158 4.82 18.72 3.46
CA ILE A 158 4.90 17.84 4.64
C ILE A 158 3.93 18.37 5.67
N VAL A 159 2.75 17.74 5.77
CA VAL A 159 1.65 18.24 6.62
C VAL A 159 1.80 17.77 8.07
N ASP A 160 2.41 16.61 8.27
CA ASP A 160 2.87 16.09 9.57
C ASP A 160 4.07 15.14 9.39
N LYS A 161 4.57 14.55 10.48
CA LYS A 161 5.77 13.69 10.46
C LYS A 161 5.57 12.35 9.74
N ASP A 162 4.33 11.92 9.58
CA ASP A 162 3.95 10.65 8.98
C ASP A 162 3.18 10.82 7.65
N THR A 163 2.87 12.06 7.23
CA THR A 163 2.05 12.36 6.05
C THR A 163 2.63 13.48 5.18
N VAL A 164 2.77 13.21 3.89
CA VAL A 164 3.18 14.18 2.86
C VAL A 164 2.17 14.17 1.72
N LEU A 165 1.80 15.35 1.26
CA LEU A 165 1.03 15.53 0.03
C LEU A 165 1.99 15.91 -1.10
N GLY A 166 1.83 15.31 -2.27
CA GLY A 166 2.68 15.54 -3.43
C GLY A 166 1.89 15.90 -4.68
N GLU A 167 2.50 16.71 -5.53
CA GLU A 167 2.08 16.99 -6.91
C GLU A 167 3.27 16.71 -7.83
N ALA A 168 3.08 15.81 -8.79
CA ALA A 168 4.08 15.43 -9.78
C ALA A 168 3.93 16.27 -11.05
N PHE A 169 5.03 16.65 -11.67
CA PHE A 169 5.07 17.41 -12.91
C PHE A 169 5.96 16.74 -13.95
N VAL A 170 5.70 17.03 -15.22
CA VAL A 170 6.70 16.93 -16.29
C VAL A 170 7.25 18.34 -16.49
N SER A 171 8.54 18.54 -16.27
CA SER A 171 9.15 19.86 -16.16
C SER A 171 10.26 20.11 -17.16
N MET A 172 10.28 21.35 -17.66
CA MET A 172 11.35 21.93 -18.47
C MET A 172 12.36 22.71 -17.61
N HIS A 173 12.76 22.15 -16.45
CA HIS A 173 13.79 22.67 -15.53
C HIS A 173 13.37 23.73 -14.49
N SER A 174 12.08 24.09 -14.36
CA SER A 174 11.61 25.10 -13.39
C SER A 174 10.61 24.53 -12.36
N PRO A 175 10.90 24.58 -11.04
CA PRO A 175 10.03 24.02 -10.00
C PRO A 175 8.59 24.56 -10.07
N GLY A 176 7.61 23.67 -10.09
CA GLY A 176 6.18 24.04 -10.02
C GLY A 176 5.63 24.79 -11.23
N ARG A 177 6.39 24.83 -12.34
CA ARG A 177 5.98 25.46 -13.62
C ARG A 177 5.87 24.47 -14.77
N GLY A 178 6.01 23.17 -14.49
CA GLY A 178 5.80 22.09 -15.45
C GLY A 178 4.32 21.77 -15.67
N ILE A 179 4.06 20.77 -16.52
CA ILE A 179 2.71 20.23 -16.75
C ILE A 179 2.37 19.31 -15.57
N PRO A 180 1.35 19.63 -14.74
CA PRO A 180 0.94 18.74 -13.65
C PRO A 180 0.48 17.40 -14.20
N VAL A 181 0.94 16.29 -13.60
CA VAL A 181 0.58 14.93 -14.01
C VAL A 181 -0.48 14.36 -13.08
N PHE A 182 -0.19 14.31 -11.77
CA PHE A 182 -1.11 13.81 -10.75
C PHE A 182 -0.72 14.31 -9.35
N HIS A 183 -1.67 14.22 -8.43
CA HIS A 183 -1.41 14.35 -6.99
C HIS A 183 -1.23 12.97 -6.37
N PHE A 184 -0.43 12.87 -5.31
CA PHE A 184 -0.19 11.64 -4.57
C PHE A 184 0.02 11.92 -3.08
N VAL A 185 -0.02 10.86 -2.29
CA VAL A 185 0.31 10.89 -0.85
C VAL A 185 1.55 10.06 -0.63
N LEU A 186 2.41 10.51 0.27
CA LEU A 186 3.39 9.65 0.90
C LEU A 186 3.02 9.49 2.38
N SER A 187 2.97 8.26 2.88
CA SER A 187 2.69 8.02 4.29
C SER A 187 3.62 6.99 4.92
N ARG A 188 4.00 7.25 6.16
CA ARG A 188 4.61 6.28 7.09
C ARG A 188 3.57 5.55 7.92
N ARG A 189 2.37 6.11 8.05
CA ARG A 189 1.30 5.56 8.89
C ARG A 189 0.06 5.24 8.07
N TYR A 190 -0.36 3.99 8.09
CA TYR A 190 -1.47 3.53 7.26
C TYR A 190 -2.22 2.38 7.91
N SER A 191 -3.52 2.26 7.58
CA SER A 191 -4.35 1.11 7.96
C SER A 191 -3.76 -0.19 7.42
N ALA A 192 -4.00 -1.29 8.14
CA ALA A 192 -3.75 -2.66 7.68
C ALA A 192 -4.38 -2.96 6.31
N ASP A 193 -5.45 -2.26 5.92
CA ASP A 193 -6.01 -2.32 4.55
C ASP A 193 -4.98 -1.98 3.46
N PHE A 194 -3.96 -1.20 3.80
CA PHE A 194 -2.88 -0.81 2.91
C PHE A 194 -1.54 -1.46 3.26
N MET A 195 -1.53 -2.57 3.97
CA MET A 195 -0.28 -3.26 4.27
C MET A 195 0.43 -3.72 2.99
N THR A 196 1.75 -3.74 3.01
CA THR A 196 2.54 -4.40 1.96
C THR A 196 2.58 -5.91 2.18
N GLN A 197 3.01 -6.68 1.18
CA GLN A 197 3.25 -8.11 1.36
C GLN A 197 4.29 -8.39 2.45
N ALA A 198 5.32 -7.54 2.57
CA ALA A 198 6.32 -7.64 3.63
C ALA A 198 5.70 -7.41 5.02
N ASP A 199 4.83 -6.41 5.15
CA ASP A 199 4.09 -6.16 6.40
C ASP A 199 3.20 -7.36 6.75
N CYS A 200 2.42 -7.86 5.78
CA CYS A 200 1.54 -9.02 5.98
C CYS A 200 2.32 -10.25 6.46
N ARG A 201 3.44 -10.56 5.80
CA ARG A 201 4.30 -11.70 6.19
C ARG A 201 4.87 -11.52 7.59
N TYR A 202 5.33 -10.32 7.92
CA TYR A 202 5.89 -10.03 9.24
C TYR A 202 4.84 -10.15 10.35
N ILE A 203 3.64 -9.57 10.13
CA ILE A 203 2.54 -9.69 11.08
C ILE A 203 2.15 -11.15 11.23
N PHE A 204 1.95 -11.89 10.14
CA PHE A 204 1.59 -13.31 10.17
C PHE A 204 2.60 -14.14 10.98
N GLN A 205 3.90 -13.93 10.75
CA GLN A 205 4.95 -14.73 11.37
C GLN A 205 5.18 -14.38 12.84
N PHE A 206 5.16 -13.09 13.19
CA PHE A 206 5.68 -12.62 14.49
C PHE A 206 4.65 -11.94 15.41
N LYS A 207 3.50 -11.50 14.87
CA LYS A 207 2.51 -10.70 15.62
C LYS A 207 1.14 -11.35 15.73
N ALA A 208 0.75 -12.10 14.71
CA ALA A 208 -0.52 -12.78 14.65
C ALA A 208 -0.54 -14.00 15.59
N LYS A 209 -1.74 -14.32 16.07
CA LYS A 209 -2.00 -15.44 16.98
C LYS A 209 -2.80 -16.52 16.25
N ASP A 210 -2.84 -17.70 16.82
CA ASP A 210 -3.71 -18.76 16.31
C ASP A 210 -5.17 -18.34 16.48
N VAL A 211 -6.01 -18.74 15.53
CA VAL A 211 -7.42 -18.33 15.49
C VAL A 211 -8.23 -19.25 16.39
N ALA A 212 -8.93 -18.68 17.38
CA ALA A 212 -9.93 -19.44 18.12
C ALA A 212 -11.17 -19.65 17.24
N THR A 213 -11.74 -20.87 17.26
CA THR A 213 -12.87 -21.23 16.39
C THR A 213 -14.11 -20.37 16.63
N GLU A 214 -14.32 -19.88 17.85
CA GLU A 214 -15.38 -18.93 18.18
C GLU A 214 -15.17 -17.55 17.57
N ASP A 215 -13.91 -17.10 17.46
CA ASP A 215 -13.57 -15.77 16.96
C ASP A 215 -13.77 -15.66 15.46
N VAL A 216 -13.76 -16.77 14.72
CA VAL A 216 -13.91 -16.77 13.27
C VAL A 216 -15.36 -16.75 12.80
N LEU A 217 -16.34 -17.01 13.68
CA LEU A 217 -17.75 -17.05 13.28
C LEU A 217 -18.25 -15.72 12.71
N GLY A 218 -19.18 -15.81 11.75
CA GLY A 218 -19.80 -14.67 11.08
C GLY A 218 -19.22 -14.36 9.70
N GLU A 219 -19.52 -13.16 9.21
CA GLU A 219 -19.19 -12.73 7.85
C GLU A 219 -17.85 -11.99 7.77
N TRP A 220 -17.10 -12.29 6.70
CA TRP A 220 -15.78 -11.75 6.44
C TRP A 220 -15.60 -11.43 4.96
N ASP A 221 -15.05 -10.26 4.66
CA ASP A 221 -14.62 -9.88 3.32
C ASP A 221 -13.17 -10.31 3.09
N LEU A 222 -12.96 -11.20 2.11
CA LEU A 222 -11.66 -11.61 1.65
C LEU A 222 -11.10 -10.57 0.67
N LYS A 223 -9.90 -10.08 0.96
CA LYS A 223 -9.15 -9.13 0.14
C LYS A 223 -7.73 -9.64 -0.09
N LEU A 224 -7.15 -9.32 -1.24
CA LEU A 224 -5.75 -9.62 -1.54
C LEU A 224 -4.85 -8.49 -1.05
N VAL A 225 -3.68 -8.84 -0.52
CA VAL A 225 -2.68 -7.86 -0.11
C VAL A 225 -1.82 -7.49 -1.31
N SER A 226 -1.75 -6.19 -1.64
CA SER A 226 -0.79 -5.67 -2.62
C SER A 226 0.14 -4.64 -1.98
N ASN A 227 1.40 -4.68 -2.41
CA ASN A 227 2.37 -3.64 -2.08
C ASN A 227 1.87 -2.24 -2.47
N ALA A 228 1.07 -2.19 -3.53
CA ALA A 228 0.80 -1.00 -4.31
C ALA A 228 -0.58 -0.37 -4.01
N ALA A 229 -1.60 -1.20 -3.78
CA ALA A 229 -2.97 -0.74 -3.63
C ALA A 229 -3.79 -1.66 -2.72
N HIS A 230 -4.91 -1.14 -2.22
CA HIS A 230 -5.92 -1.94 -1.52
C HIS A 230 -6.85 -2.61 -2.55
N SER A 231 -7.03 -3.94 -2.47
CA SER A 231 -8.01 -4.62 -3.32
C SER A 231 -9.43 -4.41 -2.78
N PRO A 232 -10.45 -4.29 -3.63
CA PRO A 232 -11.82 -4.47 -3.18
C PRO A 232 -12.00 -5.90 -2.59
N PRO A 233 -13.04 -6.14 -1.77
CA PRO A 233 -13.47 -7.50 -1.45
C PRO A 233 -13.72 -8.31 -2.72
N ILE A 234 -13.10 -9.50 -2.80
CA ILE A 234 -13.29 -10.41 -3.93
C ILE A 234 -14.27 -11.53 -3.58
N LEU A 235 -14.27 -11.98 -2.32
CA LEU A 235 -15.22 -12.95 -1.79
C LEU A 235 -15.73 -12.43 -0.44
N ARG A 236 -16.97 -12.74 -0.11
CA ARG A 236 -17.47 -12.73 1.27
C ARG A 236 -17.63 -14.16 1.73
N VAL A 237 -17.09 -14.43 2.92
CA VAL A 237 -17.08 -15.74 3.55
C VAL A 237 -17.95 -15.66 4.79
N ASN A 238 -18.91 -16.55 4.95
CA ASN A 238 -19.63 -16.71 6.20
C ASN A 238 -19.18 -18.00 6.88
N PHE A 239 -18.59 -17.88 8.07
CA PHE A 239 -18.22 -19.02 8.90
C PHE A 239 -19.31 -19.33 9.92
N PHE A 240 -19.69 -20.61 10.00
CA PHE A 240 -20.72 -21.08 10.91
C PHE A 240 -20.38 -22.47 11.45
N ARG A 241 -20.92 -22.80 12.63
CA ARG A 241 -20.80 -24.14 13.21
C ARG A 241 -21.96 -25.03 12.78
N GLN A 242 -21.63 -26.28 12.48
CA GLN A 242 -22.60 -27.35 12.32
C GLN A 242 -22.09 -28.56 13.10
N GLY A 243 -22.68 -28.83 14.27
CA GLY A 243 -22.09 -29.74 15.25
C GLY A 243 -20.75 -29.21 15.78
N ASP A 244 -19.77 -30.11 15.90
CA ASP A 244 -18.41 -29.78 16.39
C ASP A 244 -17.47 -29.25 15.28
N HIS A 245 -17.98 -29.08 14.06
CA HIS A 245 -17.19 -28.73 12.90
C HIS A 245 -17.43 -27.29 12.44
N LEU A 246 -16.37 -26.62 12.00
CA LEU A 246 -16.42 -25.31 11.37
C LEU A 246 -16.69 -25.46 9.87
N HIS A 247 -17.62 -24.68 9.35
CA HIS A 247 -17.98 -24.65 7.94
C HIS A 247 -17.89 -23.22 7.40
N ALA A 248 -17.72 -23.12 6.07
CA ALA A 248 -17.70 -21.84 5.36
C ALA A 248 -18.62 -21.87 4.14
N SER A 249 -19.34 -20.78 3.90
CA SER A 249 -20.01 -20.51 2.63
C SER A 249 -19.47 -19.23 2.00
N PHE A 250 -19.52 -19.14 0.67
CA PHE A 250 -18.88 -18.08 -0.10
C PHE A 250 -19.89 -17.34 -0.99
N ILE A 251 -19.77 -16.02 -1.04
CA ILE A 251 -20.47 -15.14 -1.96
C ILE A 251 -19.42 -14.36 -2.76
N LEU A 252 -19.54 -14.35 -4.08
CA LEU A 252 -18.69 -13.51 -4.92
C LEU A 252 -19.15 -12.05 -4.82
N CYS A 253 -18.31 -11.17 -4.27
CA CYS A 253 -18.67 -9.77 -4.06
C CYS A 253 -18.17 -8.85 -5.17
N GLY A 254 -17.00 -9.15 -5.73
CA GLY A 254 -16.34 -8.27 -6.67
C GLY A 254 -15.52 -9.06 -7.68
N ASN A 255 -15.09 -8.37 -8.73
CA ASN A 255 -14.09 -8.88 -9.63
C ASN A 255 -12.75 -8.22 -9.29
N LEU A 256 -11.68 -9.00 -9.31
CA LEU A 256 -10.35 -8.43 -9.50
C LEU A 256 -10.34 -7.55 -10.77
N PRO A 257 -9.48 -6.52 -10.85
CA PRO A 257 -9.51 -5.52 -11.94
C PRO A 257 -9.11 -6.05 -13.34
N GLN A 258 -9.69 -7.16 -13.84
CA GLN A 258 -9.43 -7.78 -15.13
C GLN A 258 -10.67 -8.44 -15.81
N GLY A 259 -11.90 -8.00 -15.53
CA GLY A 259 -13.08 -8.54 -16.24
C GLY A 259 -13.26 -10.05 -16.07
N SER A 260 -13.88 -10.75 -17.01
CA SER A 260 -14.37 -12.15 -16.88
C SER A 260 -13.36 -13.20 -16.39
N GLN A 261 -12.05 -12.99 -16.56
CA GLN A 261 -11.00 -13.89 -16.03
C GLN A 261 -10.87 -13.81 -14.50
N ALA A 262 -11.27 -12.69 -13.89
CA ALA A 262 -11.30 -12.50 -12.45
C ALA A 262 -12.34 -13.38 -11.73
N THR A 263 -13.46 -13.68 -12.41
CA THR A 263 -14.52 -14.54 -11.85
C THR A 263 -14.04 -15.99 -11.73
N ALA A 264 -13.39 -16.53 -12.76
CA ALA A 264 -12.80 -17.86 -12.73
C ALA A 264 -11.68 -17.97 -11.67
N LEU A 265 -10.89 -16.91 -11.51
CA LEU A 265 -9.86 -16.83 -10.46
C LEU A 265 -10.47 -16.80 -9.06
N SER A 266 -11.53 -16.02 -8.85
CA SER A 266 -12.22 -15.94 -7.54
C SER A 266 -12.92 -17.25 -7.19
N GLN A 267 -13.47 -17.97 -8.17
CA GLN A 267 -14.03 -19.31 -7.98
C GLN A 267 -12.94 -20.35 -7.65
N LYS A 268 -11.82 -20.34 -8.39
CA LYS A 268 -10.67 -21.20 -8.07
C LYS A 268 -10.12 -20.91 -6.68
N LEU A 269 -10.06 -19.63 -6.30
CA LEU A 269 -9.63 -19.22 -4.96
C LEU A 269 -10.59 -19.75 -3.89
N ALA A 270 -11.91 -19.58 -4.07
CA ALA A 270 -12.90 -20.13 -3.14
C ALA A 270 -12.77 -21.66 -2.98
N GLN A 271 -12.44 -22.37 -4.08
CA GLN A 271 -12.21 -23.82 -4.06
C GLN A 271 -10.89 -24.22 -3.42
N SER A 272 -9.79 -23.48 -3.66
CA SER A 272 -8.45 -23.86 -3.17
C SER A 272 -8.18 -23.46 -1.72
N LEU A 273 -8.97 -22.52 -1.20
CA LEU A 273 -8.71 -21.95 0.11
C LEU A 273 -8.98 -22.89 1.28
N HIS A 274 -9.88 -23.88 1.18
CA HIS A 274 -10.17 -24.84 2.26
C HIS A 274 -10.10 -24.18 3.66
N LEU A 275 -10.83 -23.06 3.82
CA LEU A 275 -10.58 -22.10 4.90
C LEU A 275 -10.74 -22.69 6.30
N PRO A 276 -11.78 -23.51 6.59
CA PRO A 276 -11.89 -24.16 7.89
C PRO A 276 -10.65 -24.99 8.24
N GLU A 277 -10.17 -25.82 7.32
CA GLU A 277 -9.00 -26.67 7.54
C GLU A 277 -7.71 -25.85 7.69
N LYS A 278 -7.61 -24.72 6.98
CA LYS A 278 -6.48 -23.78 7.14
C LYS A 278 -6.52 -23.01 8.46
N ILE A 279 -7.70 -22.74 9.01
CA ILE A 279 -7.86 -22.18 10.35
C ILE A 279 -7.39 -23.22 11.38
N ASP A 280 -7.90 -24.45 11.29
CA ASP A 280 -7.57 -25.52 12.24
C ASP A 280 -6.08 -25.91 12.23
N SER A 281 -5.44 -25.81 11.07
CA SER A 281 -3.99 -26.05 10.92
C SER A 281 -3.11 -24.83 11.23
N GLY A 282 -3.68 -23.69 11.63
CA GLY A 282 -2.95 -22.46 11.96
C GLY A 282 -2.32 -21.75 10.75
N LEU A 283 -2.70 -22.12 9.53
CA LEU A 283 -2.29 -21.48 8.28
C LEU A 283 -3.05 -20.16 8.02
N ILE A 284 -4.07 -19.88 8.83
CA ILE A 284 -4.71 -18.58 8.98
C ILE A 284 -4.52 -18.14 10.43
N ARG A 285 -4.15 -16.86 10.63
CA ARG A 285 -3.80 -16.31 11.95
C ARG A 285 -4.55 -15.01 12.21
N ALA A 286 -4.94 -14.77 13.46
CA ALA A 286 -5.61 -13.55 13.89
C ALA A 286 -4.59 -12.44 14.14
N ALA A 287 -4.70 -11.33 13.40
CA ALA A 287 -3.90 -10.13 13.62
C ALA A 287 -4.63 -9.07 14.48
N GLY A 288 -5.93 -9.26 14.69
CA GLY A 288 -6.80 -8.44 15.53
C GLY A 288 -8.19 -9.07 15.59
N ARG A 289 -9.11 -8.47 16.34
CA ARG A 289 -10.49 -8.96 16.48
C ARG A 289 -11.22 -9.09 15.13
N ASP A 290 -10.93 -8.18 14.22
CA ASP A 290 -11.63 -8.00 12.95
C ASP A 290 -10.71 -8.19 11.73
N LEU A 291 -9.55 -8.83 11.93
CA LEU A 291 -8.60 -9.13 10.85
C LEU A 291 -7.93 -10.50 11.03
N LEU A 292 -8.15 -11.38 10.06
CA LEU A 292 -7.37 -12.61 9.89
C LEU A 292 -6.45 -12.48 8.68
N LEU A 293 -5.28 -13.11 8.77
CA LEU A 293 -4.26 -13.14 7.73
C LEU A 293 -4.06 -14.57 7.26
N GLY A 294 -3.94 -14.76 5.96
CA GLY A 294 -3.56 -16.03 5.38
C GLY A 294 -2.56 -15.86 4.24
N ILE A 295 -1.81 -16.92 3.97
CA ILE A 295 -0.89 -16.99 2.84
C ILE A 295 -1.24 -18.23 2.04
N LEU A 296 -1.74 -18.04 0.81
CA LEU A 296 -1.98 -19.15 -0.10
C LEU A 296 -0.70 -19.46 -0.87
N GLN A 297 -0.24 -20.70 -0.78
CA GLN A 297 0.82 -21.24 -1.63
C GLN A 297 0.19 -21.95 -2.82
N GLU A 298 0.51 -21.51 -4.03
CA GLU A 298 0.12 -22.16 -5.27
C GLU A 298 1.37 -22.64 -6.02
N PRO A 299 1.34 -23.80 -6.70
CA PRO A 299 2.39 -24.17 -7.64
C PRO A 299 2.60 -23.06 -8.66
N LYS A 300 3.82 -22.95 -9.20
CA LYS A 300 4.13 -21.95 -10.24
C LYS A 300 3.14 -22.05 -11.39
N ASN A 301 2.29 -21.04 -11.51
CA ASN A 301 1.28 -20.96 -12.55
C ASN A 301 1.51 -19.68 -13.37
N PRO A 302 1.98 -19.81 -14.64
CA PRO A 302 2.28 -18.65 -15.48
C PRO A 302 1.10 -17.68 -15.66
N LEU A 303 -0.14 -18.19 -15.61
CA LEU A 303 -1.34 -17.35 -15.69
C LEU A 303 -1.48 -16.47 -14.43
N PHE A 304 -1.26 -17.03 -13.24
CA PHE A 304 -1.30 -16.26 -11.99
C PHE A 304 -0.16 -15.24 -11.93
N GLU A 305 1.04 -15.61 -12.39
CA GLU A 305 2.17 -14.67 -12.46
C GLU A 305 1.87 -13.50 -13.39
N ALA A 306 1.32 -13.77 -14.58
CA ALA A 306 0.96 -12.74 -15.54
C ALA A 306 -0.17 -11.83 -15.02
N MET A 307 -1.19 -12.41 -14.39
CA MET A 307 -2.38 -11.68 -13.93
C MET A 307 -2.16 -10.91 -12.62
N LEU A 308 -1.44 -11.48 -11.66
CA LEU A 308 -1.32 -10.96 -10.28
C LEU A 308 0.10 -10.53 -9.92
N GLY A 309 1.13 -11.13 -10.54
CA GLY A 309 2.54 -10.85 -10.25
C GLY A 309 2.97 -9.44 -10.64
N SER A 310 2.56 -8.97 -11.82
CA SER A 310 2.79 -7.58 -12.27
C SER A 310 2.11 -6.53 -11.38
N ARG A 311 1.17 -6.94 -10.53
CA ARG A 311 0.35 -6.06 -9.69
C ARG A 311 0.71 -6.09 -8.20
N GLY A 312 1.80 -6.78 -7.87
CA GLY A 312 2.32 -6.85 -6.51
C GLY A 312 1.43 -7.58 -5.54
N PHE A 313 0.59 -8.51 -6.02
CA PHE A 313 -0.19 -9.41 -5.17
C PHE A 313 0.53 -10.73 -4.90
N VAL A 314 1.48 -11.11 -5.76
CA VAL A 314 2.17 -12.39 -5.67
C VAL A 314 3.66 -12.19 -5.43
N THR A 315 4.25 -13.01 -4.58
CA THR A 315 5.69 -13.18 -4.45
C THR A 315 6.10 -14.60 -4.85
N LYS A 316 7.29 -14.75 -5.44
CA LYS A 316 7.87 -16.06 -5.72
C LYS A 316 8.65 -16.52 -4.50
N ASP A 317 8.43 -17.75 -4.06
CA ASP A 317 9.32 -18.44 -3.15
C ASP A 317 9.97 -19.66 -3.83
N LYS A 318 10.66 -20.50 -3.06
CA LYS A 318 11.32 -21.70 -3.58
C LYS A 318 10.32 -22.77 -4.04
N GLU A 319 9.11 -22.77 -3.50
CA GLU A 319 8.11 -23.84 -3.64
C GLU A 319 6.95 -23.45 -4.57
N GLY A 320 6.78 -22.16 -4.87
CA GLY A 320 5.69 -21.67 -5.71
C GLY A 320 5.46 -20.17 -5.66
N LEU A 321 4.19 -19.81 -5.75
CA LEU A 321 3.65 -18.47 -5.66
C LEU A 321 2.98 -18.28 -4.31
N LEU A 322 3.34 -17.21 -3.62
CA LEU A 322 2.72 -16.78 -2.38
C LEU A 322 1.74 -15.66 -2.67
N LEU A 323 0.49 -15.88 -2.27
CA LEU A 323 -0.61 -14.92 -2.37
C LEU A 323 -1.09 -14.58 -0.95
N PRO A 324 -0.57 -13.51 -0.32
CA PRO A 324 -1.10 -13.03 0.95
C PRO A 324 -2.50 -12.44 0.76
N TYR A 325 -3.39 -12.79 1.67
CA TYR A 325 -4.75 -12.29 1.73
C TYR A 325 -5.16 -11.98 3.16
N VAL A 326 -6.20 -11.18 3.30
CA VAL A 326 -6.82 -10.87 4.58
C VAL A 326 -8.30 -11.22 4.54
N LEU A 327 -8.84 -11.62 5.68
CA LEU A 327 -10.27 -11.67 5.96
C LEU A 327 -10.56 -10.52 6.91
N LYS A 328 -11.39 -9.56 6.49
CA LYS A 328 -11.83 -8.44 7.31
C LYS A 328 -13.27 -8.63 7.72
N ARG A 329 -13.58 -8.53 9.02
CA ARG A 329 -14.95 -8.77 9.50
C ARG A 329 -15.92 -7.77 8.88
N VAL A 330 -17.08 -8.26 8.44
CA VAL A 330 -18.20 -7.42 8.01
C VAL A 330 -18.95 -6.99 9.27
N THR A 331 -18.96 -5.68 9.53
CA THR A 331 -19.69 -5.07 10.66
C THR A 331 -21.12 -4.73 10.31
#